data_AF-A0A7J2VWI1-F1
#
_entry.id   AF-A0A7J2VWI1-F1
#
_cell.length_a   1.000
_cell.length_b   1.000
_cell.length_c   1.000
_cell.angle_alpha   90.00
_cell.angle_beta   90.00
_cell.angle_gamma   90.00
#
_symmetry.space_group_name_H-M   'P 1'
#
loop_
_entity.id
_entity.type
_entity.pdbx_description
1 polymer ?
#
loop_
_entity_poly.entity_id
_entity_poly.type
_entity_poly.pdbx_seq_one_letter_code
_entity_poly.pdbx_strand_id
1 'polypeptide(L)' 'MSYSDAFEVLKENRIIDDKLAGRLKEMAKFRNFLVHRYAFVQKEKLVEIVKQDIKDIEEFVRIVLRLIKK' A
#
# COMPACT_ATOMS: atom_id res chain seq x y z
N MET A 1 9.21 5.00 13.10
CA MET A 1 8.09 4.24 12.52
C MET A 1 8.00 4.60 11.05
N SER A 2 8.27 3.64 10.16
CA SER A 2 8.02 3.79 8.73
C SER A 2 6.53 3.59 8.43
N TYR A 3 6.04 4.05 7.27
CA TYR A 3 4.68 3.72 6.82
C TYR A 3 4.42 2.20 6.76
N SER A 4 5.46 1.40 6.54
CA SER A 4 5.36 -0.06 6.56
C SER A 4 5.03 -0.59 7.96
N ASP A 5 5.52 0.07 9.02
CA ASP A 5 5.32 -0.35 10.41
C ASP A 5 3.87 -0.14 10.83
N ALA A 6 3.22 0.91 10.29
CA ALA A 6 1.80 1.18 10.55
C ALA A 6 0.90 0.04 10.05
N PHE A 7 1.19 -0.53 8.87
CA PHE A 7 0.43 -1.67 8.35
C PHE A 7 0.66 -2.95 9.15
N GLU A 8 1.82 -3.11 9.81
CA GLU A 8 2.04 -4.23 10.72
C GLU A 8 1.15 -4.13 11.96
N VAL A 9 1.06 -2.94 12.56
CA VAL A 9 0.18 -2.72 13.72
C VAL A 9 -1.28 -3.02 13.36
N LEU A 10 -1.75 -2.61 12.18
CA LEU A 10 -3.12 -2.90 11.74
C LEU A 10 -3.37 -4.40 11.54
N LYS A 11 -2.37 -5.13 11.05
CA LYS A 11 -2.41 -6.59 10.90
C LYS A 11 -2.44 -7.30 12.25
N GLU A 12 -1.61 -6.89 13.19
CA GLU A 12 -1.57 -7.42 14.57
C GLU A 12 -2.92 -7.25 15.27
N ASN A 13 -3.60 -6.12 15.01
CA ASN A 13 -4.95 -5.84 15.52
C ASN A 13 -6.07 -6.51 14.70
N ARG A 14 -5.73 -7.38 13.72
CA ARG A 14 -6.67 -8.09 12.83
C ARG A 14 -7.62 -7.17 12.05
N ILE A 15 -7.21 -5.92 11.81
CA ILE A 15 -7.96 -4.94 11.02
C ILE A 15 -7.81 -5.26 9.52
N ILE A 16 -6.60 -5.65 9.11
CA ILE A 16 -6.27 -6.13 7.77
C ILE A 16 -5.62 -7.51 7.85
N ASP A 17 -5.73 -8.31 6.78
CA ASP A 17 -5.11 -9.64 6.73
C ASP A 17 -3.61 -9.57 6.35
N ASP A 18 -2.89 -10.69 6.52
CA ASP A 18 -1.46 -10.78 6.22
C ASP A 18 -1.14 -10.46 4.75
N LYS A 19 -2.05 -10.79 3.84
CA LYS A 19 -1.85 -10.58 2.40
C LYS A 19 -1.93 -9.10 2.05
N LEU A 20 -2.94 -8.38 2.55
CA LEU A 20 -3.13 -6.96 2.35
C LEU A 20 -2.04 -6.15 3.06
N ALA A 21 -1.68 -6.53 4.28
CA ALA A 21 -0.56 -5.91 4.99
C ALA A 21 0.75 -6.05 4.22
N GLY A 22 1.03 -7.23 3.65
CA GLY A 22 2.19 -7.47 2.78
C GLY A 22 2.21 -6.56 1.55
N ARG A 23 1.08 -6.49 0.81
CA ARG A 23 0.96 -5.64 -0.39
C ARG A 23 1.14 -4.15 -0.08
N LEU A 24 0.50 -3.65 0.98
CA LEU A 24 0.61 -2.24 1.40
C LEU A 24 2.02 -1.85 1.87
N LYS A 25 2.75 -2.79 2.47
CA LYS A 25 4.18 -2.59 2.82
C LYS A 25 5.07 -2.51 1.58
N GLU A 26 4.86 -3.39 0.61
CA GLU A 26 5.58 -3.35 -0.68
C GLU A 26 5.30 -2.04 -1.41
N MET A 27 4.04 -1.61 -1.46
CA MET A 27 3.65 -0.29 -1.98
C MET A 27 4.36 0.87 -1.30
N ALA A 28 4.41 0.89 0.03
CA ALA A 28 5.05 1.97 0.77
C ALA A 28 6.55 2.07 0.43
N LYS A 29 7.22 0.94 0.25
CA LYS A 29 8.61 0.88 -0.23
C LYS A 29 8.74 1.31 -1.69
N PHE A 30 7.82 0.87 -2.55
CA PHE A 30 7.81 1.21 -3.97
C PHE A 30 7.63 2.71 -4.19
N ARG A 31 6.74 3.37 -3.46
CA ARG A 31 6.59 4.83 -3.47
C ARG A 31 7.90 5.54 -3.13
N ASN A 32 8.65 5.05 -2.13
CA ASN A 32 9.96 5.61 -1.79
C ASN A 32 10.98 5.39 -2.92
N PHE A 33 10.99 4.20 -3.52
CA PHE A 33 11.83 3.91 -4.69
C PHE A 33 11.51 4.84 -5.87
N LEU A 34 10.22 5.06 -6.18
CA LEU A 34 9.78 5.92 -7.27
C LEU A 34 10.26 7.36 -7.10
N VAL A 35 10.10 7.95 -5.92
CA VAL A 35 10.55 9.33 -5.66
C VAL A 35 12.05 9.48 -5.97
N HIS A 36 12.86 8.45 -5.69
CA HIS A 36 14.31 8.50 -5.94
C HIS A 36 14.72 8.09 -7.37
N ARG A 37 13.87 7.36 -8.11
CA ARG A 37 14.24 6.76 -9.41
C ARG A 37 13.34 7.15 -10.58
N TYR A 38 12.31 7.98 -10.38
CA TYR A 38 11.31 8.29 -11.42
C TYR A 38 11.92 8.81 -12.74
N ALA A 39 13.07 9.49 -12.68
CA ALA A 39 13.78 10.00 -13.84
C ALA A 39 14.34 8.89 -14.77
N PHE A 40 14.45 7.66 -14.30
CA PHE A 40 15.09 6.54 -15.00
C PHE A 40 14.14 5.34 -15.25
N VAL A 41 12.87 5.43 -14.83
CA VAL A 41 11.91 4.32 -14.94
C VAL A 41 11.13 4.41 -16.26
N GLN A 42 11.01 3.28 -16.96
CA GLN A 42 10.18 3.14 -18.17
C GLN A 42 8.69 3.34 -17.82
N LYS A 43 8.01 4.25 -18.53
CA LYS A 43 6.64 4.68 -18.23
C LYS A 43 5.63 3.54 -18.23
N GLU A 44 5.78 2.59 -19.14
CA GLU A 44 4.82 1.51 -19.36
C GLU A 44 4.75 0.58 -18.14
N LYS A 45 5.92 0.18 -17.63
CA LYS A 45 6.03 -0.65 -16.42
C LYS A 45 5.57 0.10 -15.16
N LEU A 46 5.79 1.41 -15.12
CA LEU A 46 5.31 2.25 -14.03
C LEU A 46 3.78 2.28 -13.96
N VAL A 47 3.09 2.40 -15.11
CA VAL A 47 1.63 2.45 -15.17
C VAL A 47 0.99 1.17 -14.66
N GLU A 48 1.55 0.01 -14.98
CA GLU A 48 1.03 -1.27 -14.49
C GLU A 48 1.15 -1.39 -12.98
N ILE A 49 2.32 -1.06 -12.42
CA ILE A 49 2.54 -1.13 -10.97
C ILE A 49 1.62 -0.15 -10.24
N VAL A 50 1.53 1.11 -10.71
CA VAL A 50 0.64 2.12 -10.12
C VAL A 50 -0.83 1.67 -10.15
N LYS A 51 -1.29 1.02 -11.23
CA LYS A 51 -2.66 0.50 -11.30
C LYS A 51 -2.94 -0.60 -10.28
N GLN A 52 -1.97 -1.47 -10.02
CA GLN A 52 -2.11 -2.54 -9.03
C GLN A 52 -2.12 -1.96 -7.60
N ASP A 53 -1.18 -1.06 -7.33
CA ASP A 53 -1.06 -0.30 -6.08
C ASP A 53 -2.35 0.44 -5.71
N ILE A 54 -3.02 1.07 -6.69
CA ILE A 54 -4.29 1.78 -6.45
C ILE A 54 -5.37 0.84 -5.91
N LYS A 55 -5.46 -0.40 -6.39
CA LYS A 55 -6.48 -1.36 -5.93
C LYS A 55 -6.28 -1.75 -4.47
N ASP A 56 -5.03 -1.93 -4.06
CA ASP A 56 -4.69 -2.26 -2.67
C ASP A 56 -5.03 -1.09 -1.72
N ILE A 57 -4.83 0.15 -2.16
CA ILE A 57 -5.29 1.35 -1.43
C ILE A 57 -6.82 1.38 -1.32
N GLU A 58 -7.54 1.12 -2.41
CA GLU A 58 -9.01 1.11 -2.39
C GLU A 58 -9.56 0.06 -1.42
N GLU A 59 -8.98 -1.14 -1.41
CA GLU A 59 -9.32 -2.20 -0.47
C GLU A 59 -9.10 -1.74 0.98
N PHE A 60 -7.93 -1.15 1.26
CA PHE A 60 -7.61 -0.60 2.57
C PHE A 60 -8.61 0.47 3.02
N VAL A 61 -8.92 1.44 2.16
CA VAL A 61 -9.87 2.53 2.46
C VAL A 61 -11.26 1.97 2.77
N ARG A 62 -11.73 0.96 2.04
CA ARG A 62 -13.03 0.31 2.31
C ARG A 62 -13.07 -0.31 3.70
N ILE A 63 -11.99 -0.94 4.14
CA ILE A 63 -11.88 -1.55 5.49
C ILE A 63 -11.95 -0.45 6.55
N VAL A 64 -11.15 0.61 6.41
CA VAL A 64 -11.10 1.73 7.36
C VAL A 64 -12.46 2.44 7.44
N LEU A 65 -13.12 2.70 6.31
CA LEU A 65 -14.45 3.31 6.31
C LEU A 65 -15.50 2.43 7.01
N ARG A 66 -15.39 1.10 6.91
CA ARG A 66 -16.28 0.18 7.63
C ARG A 66 -16.05 0.22 9.14
N LEU A 67 -14.81 0.44 9.58
CA LEU A 67 -14.48 0.59 10.99
C LEU A 67 -15.03 1.89 11.59
N ILE A 68 -14.97 2.99 10.85
CA ILE A 68 -15.38 4.32 11.33
C ILE A 68 -16.92 4.50 11.29
N LYS A 69 -17.61 3.78 10.40
CA LYS A 69 -19.09 3.81 10.32
C LYS A 69 -19.80 2.93 11.36
N LYS A 70 -19.06 2.31 12.27
CA LYS A 70 -19.57 1.60 13.45
C LYS A 70 -19.57 2.53 14.65
#